data_AF-A0A2N2YU63-F1
#
_entry.id   AF-A0A2N2YU63-F1
#
_cell.length_a   1.000
_cell.length_b   1.000
_cell.length_c   1.000
_cell.angle_alpha   90.00
_cell.angle_beta   90.00
_cell.angle_gamma   90.00
#
_symmetry.space_group_name_H-M   'P 1'
#
loop_
_entity.id
_entity.type
_entity.pdbx_description
1 polymer ?
#
loop_
_entity_poly.entity_id
_entity_poly.type
_entity_poly.pdbx_seq_one_letter_code
_entity_poly.pdbx_strand_id
1 'polypeptide(L)'
;MKRTIFSKLNEKIQESESMNFLSGYKIIIAGILLLFLSSCQKEYWGYDGFDGKAFIALSWTDAEPEYIDPGTNAIPSNFYWDDYYRIHPGIYTLYYDGFVNTRTGWVDYAWEVDYEIWINYGEPGSQYYDGMDGMDNYFVLECNPFGPDIFLDLKSKSINSNYEIISSTDDMKVVLTESEYFSMKATYRKVEKRTHAQQ
;
A
#
# COMPACT_ATOMS: atom_id res chain seq x y z
N MET A 1 -47.70 82.54 28.10
CA MET A 1 -47.16 81.36 28.82
C MET A 1 -47.37 80.00 28.11
N LYS A 2 -48.18 79.89 27.04
CA LYS A 2 -48.41 78.61 26.30
C LYS A 2 -47.38 78.26 25.21
N ARG A 3 -46.58 79.21 24.70
CA ARG A 3 -45.62 78.95 23.59
C ARG A 3 -44.32 78.25 24.01
N THR A 4 -43.89 78.39 25.26
CA THR A 4 -42.59 77.86 25.73
C THR A 4 -42.64 76.36 26.07
N ILE A 5 -43.85 75.80 26.29
CA ILE A 5 -44.03 74.38 26.63
C ILE A 5 -44.01 73.52 25.34
N PHE A 6 -44.55 74.05 24.24
CA PHE A 6 -44.58 73.32 22.96
C PHE A 6 -43.20 73.17 22.31
N SER A 7 -42.28 74.12 22.48
CA SER A 7 -40.92 73.99 21.91
C SER A 7 -40.09 72.92 22.61
N LYS A 8 -40.20 72.81 23.95
CA LYS A 8 -39.48 71.80 24.75
C LYS A 8 -39.99 70.37 24.53
N LEU A 9 -41.25 70.20 24.13
CA LEU A 9 -41.81 68.89 23.79
C LEU A 9 -41.34 68.40 22.43
N ASN A 10 -41.19 69.30 21.45
CA ASN A 10 -40.74 68.94 20.10
C ASN A 10 -39.27 68.52 20.07
N GLU A 11 -38.43 69.19 20.87
CA GLU A 11 -36.99 68.89 20.98
C GLU A 11 -36.73 67.51 21.59
N LYS A 12 -37.51 67.13 22.61
CA LYS A 12 -37.42 65.80 23.25
C LYS A 12 -37.86 64.64 22.35
N ILE A 13 -38.86 64.86 21.49
CA ILE A 13 -39.33 63.83 20.55
C ILE A 13 -38.25 63.55 19.50
N GLN A 14 -37.60 64.61 19.00
CA GLN A 14 -36.54 64.54 18.00
C GLN A 14 -35.25 63.87 18.53
N GLU A 15 -34.89 64.10 19.81
CA GLU A 15 -33.79 63.36 20.47
C GLU A 15 -34.13 61.87 20.66
N SER A 16 -35.37 61.52 21.01
CA SER A 16 -35.75 60.11 21.22
C SER A 16 -35.79 59.29 19.92
N GLU A 17 -36.17 59.90 18.80
CA GLU A 17 -36.18 59.23 17.49
C GLU A 17 -34.76 59.02 16.96
N SER A 18 -33.85 59.98 17.16
CA SER A 18 -32.45 59.85 16.76
C SER A 18 -31.69 58.76 17.55
N MET A 19 -32.00 58.59 18.84
CA MET A 19 -31.42 57.52 19.67
C MET A 19 -31.86 56.11 19.27
N ASN A 20 -33.11 55.94 18.80
CA ASN A 20 -33.62 54.63 18.35
C ASN A 20 -33.06 54.24 16.97
N PHE A 21 -32.82 55.22 16.08
CA PHE A 21 -32.20 54.98 14.78
C PHE A 21 -30.72 54.55 14.90
N LEU A 22 -29.97 55.20 15.81
CA LEU A 22 -28.59 54.84 16.15
C LEU A 22 -28.45 53.47 16.85
N SER A 23 -29.53 52.94 17.43
CA SER A 23 -29.58 51.61 18.04
C SER A 23 -29.81 50.51 16.99
N GLY A 24 -30.75 50.74 16.07
CA GLY A 24 -31.10 49.77 15.02
C GLY A 24 -29.96 49.50 14.02
N TYR A 25 -29.22 50.54 13.61
CA TYR A 25 -28.11 50.37 12.65
C TYR A 25 -26.96 49.52 13.23
N LYS A 26 -26.73 49.57 14.54
CA LYS A 26 -25.71 48.75 15.22
C LYS A 26 -26.07 47.27 15.19
N ILE A 27 -27.35 46.93 15.32
CA ILE A 27 -27.84 45.54 15.24
C ILE A 27 -27.68 45.01 13.82
N ILE A 28 -27.99 45.82 12.81
CA ILE A 28 -27.84 45.44 11.39
C ILE A 28 -26.36 45.24 11.04
N ILE A 29 -25.47 46.15 11.46
CA ILE A 29 -24.03 46.01 11.23
C ILE A 29 -23.46 44.78 11.96
N ALA A 30 -23.88 44.52 13.19
CA ALA A 30 -23.46 43.33 13.93
C ALA A 30 -23.93 42.04 13.25
N GLY A 31 -25.16 42.02 12.72
CA GLY A 31 -25.69 40.89 11.94
C GLY A 31 -24.93 40.65 10.64
N ILE A 32 -24.57 41.72 9.92
CA ILE A 32 -23.78 41.65 8.69
C ILE A 32 -22.34 41.17 8.99
N LEU A 33 -21.72 41.65 10.08
CA LEU A 33 -20.38 41.19 10.50
C LEU A 33 -20.34 39.70 10.84
N LEU A 34 -21.40 39.15 11.45
CA LEU A 34 -21.50 37.73 11.77
C LEU A 34 -21.62 36.85 10.51
N LEU A 35 -22.20 37.35 9.42
CA LEU A 35 -22.26 36.64 8.14
C LEU A 35 -20.89 36.56 7.45
N PHE A 36 -20.02 37.57 7.63
CA PHE A 36 -18.66 37.55 7.09
C PHE A 36 -17.68 36.63 7.84
N LEU A 37 -18.01 36.20 9.06
CA LEU A 37 -17.20 35.23 9.82
C LEU A 37 -17.39 33.78 9.33
N SER A 38 -18.42 33.51 8.52
CA SER A 38 -18.77 32.14 8.10
C SER A 38 -18.12 31.71 6.78
N SER A 39 -17.48 32.62 6.02
CA SER A 39 -17.07 32.34 4.63
C SER A 39 -15.58 32.02 4.43
N CYS A 40 -14.82 31.78 5.50
CA CYS A 40 -13.39 31.49 5.40
C CYS A 40 -13.04 30.12 6.01
N GLN A 41 -13.78 29.08 5.62
CA GLN A 41 -13.26 27.73 5.74
C GLN A 41 -12.43 27.47 4.49
N LYS A 42 -11.10 27.44 4.64
CA LYS A 42 -10.20 26.99 3.58
C LYS A 42 -10.63 25.58 3.20
N GLU A 43 -10.98 25.37 1.93
CA GLU A 43 -11.30 24.03 1.43
C GLU A 43 -10.11 23.11 1.75
N TYR A 44 -10.37 22.06 2.54
CA TYR A 44 -9.37 21.06 2.86
C TYR A 44 -9.24 20.15 1.65
N TRP A 45 -8.06 20.14 1.04
CA TRP A 45 -7.68 19.11 0.07
C TRP A 45 -6.80 18.11 0.81
N GLY A 46 -7.26 16.86 0.86
CA GLY A 46 -6.52 15.82 1.55
C GLY A 46 -5.28 15.37 0.80
N TYR A 47 -4.38 14.71 1.52
CA TYR A 47 -3.15 14.15 0.97
C TYR A 47 -3.43 12.83 0.25
N ASP A 48 -2.62 12.51 -0.76
CA ASP A 48 -2.62 11.17 -1.36
C ASP A 48 -2.06 10.16 -0.35
N GLY A 49 -2.65 8.96 -0.33
CA GLY A 49 -2.15 7.84 0.46
C GLY A 49 -0.80 7.35 -0.08
N PHE A 50 0.01 6.76 0.79
CA PHE A 50 1.27 6.13 0.40
C PHE A 50 1.03 4.78 -0.26
N ASP A 51 1.84 4.45 -1.26
CA ASP A 51 1.84 3.11 -1.85
C ASP A 51 2.23 2.03 -0.84
N GLY A 52 1.59 0.87 -0.96
CA GLY A 52 1.91 -0.31 -0.15
C GLY A 52 3.31 -0.82 -0.45
N LYS A 53 4.03 -1.30 0.57
CA LYS A 53 5.38 -1.85 0.37
C LYS A 53 5.30 -3.33 0.03
N ALA A 54 6.17 -3.81 -0.85
CA ALA A 54 6.33 -5.24 -1.10
C ALA A 54 7.51 -5.82 -0.30
N PHE A 55 7.31 -7.04 0.16
CA PHE A 55 8.33 -7.85 0.82
C PHE A 55 8.34 -9.25 0.22
N ILE A 56 9.52 -9.85 0.10
CA ILE A 56 9.72 -11.19 -0.41
C ILE A 56 10.52 -12.02 0.59
N ALA A 57 10.11 -13.27 0.79
CA ALA A 57 10.86 -14.28 1.51
C ALA A 57 11.20 -15.44 0.58
N LEU A 58 12.33 -16.09 0.85
CA LEU A 58 12.70 -17.35 0.24
C LEU A 58 12.48 -18.45 1.28
N SER A 59 11.91 -19.57 0.86
CA SER A 59 11.51 -20.69 1.71
C SER A 59 11.86 -22.02 1.05
N TRP A 60 11.99 -23.08 1.83
CA TRP A 60 12.10 -24.47 1.37
C TRP A 60 11.47 -25.41 2.40
N THR A 61 11.10 -26.60 1.96
CA THR A 61 10.32 -27.57 2.76
C THR A 61 10.96 -28.95 2.75
N ASP A 62 11.37 -29.43 1.57
CA ASP A 62 11.91 -30.78 1.40
C ASP A 62 13.42 -30.82 1.61
N ALA A 63 14.15 -29.94 0.91
CA ALA A 63 15.60 -29.87 0.97
C ALA A 63 16.09 -28.45 0.67
N GLU A 64 16.96 -27.94 1.54
CA GLU A 64 17.63 -26.66 1.37
C GLU A 64 18.52 -26.68 0.10
N PRO A 65 18.40 -25.68 -0.79
CA PRO A 65 19.32 -25.51 -1.92
C PRO A 65 20.78 -25.39 -1.47
N GLU A 66 21.70 -26.01 -2.22
CA GLU A 66 23.13 -25.82 -2.00
C GLU A 66 23.62 -24.46 -2.48
N TYR A 67 22.90 -23.89 -3.45
CA TYR A 67 23.21 -22.61 -4.03
C TYR A 67 21.95 -21.87 -4.42
N ILE A 68 22.02 -20.55 -4.26
CA ILE A 68 20.98 -19.64 -4.66
C ILE A 68 21.61 -18.34 -5.16
N ASP A 69 21.11 -17.87 -6.29
CA ASP A 69 21.29 -16.52 -6.77
C ASP A 69 19.91 -15.85 -6.76
N PRO A 70 19.62 -14.94 -5.82
CA PRO A 70 18.32 -14.30 -5.75
C PRO A 70 18.04 -13.36 -6.93
N GLY A 71 19.08 -13.00 -7.71
CA GLY A 71 19.04 -12.11 -8.87
C GLY A 71 18.41 -10.74 -8.58
N THR A 72 18.42 -10.32 -7.32
CA THR A 72 17.97 -9.01 -6.86
C THR A 72 18.81 -8.54 -5.67
N ASN A 73 19.04 -7.24 -5.58
CA ASN A 73 19.72 -6.63 -4.44
C ASN A 73 18.81 -6.51 -3.20
N ALA A 74 17.51 -6.82 -3.34
CA ALA A 74 16.58 -6.82 -2.22
C ALA A 74 16.95 -7.87 -1.17
N ILE A 75 17.42 -9.04 -1.61
CA ILE A 75 17.84 -10.15 -0.77
C ILE A 75 19.37 -10.08 -0.61
N PRO A 76 19.90 -9.89 0.61
CA PRO A 76 21.34 -9.80 0.82
C PRO A 76 22.01 -11.17 0.61
N SER A 77 23.30 -11.18 0.29
CA SER A 77 24.06 -12.43 0.12
C SER A 77 24.05 -13.34 1.35
N ASN A 78 23.97 -12.73 2.55
CA ASN A 78 23.78 -13.44 3.82
C ASN A 78 22.35 -13.17 4.31
N PHE A 79 21.38 -13.87 3.73
CA PHE A 79 19.99 -13.81 4.14
C PHE A 79 19.64 -14.97 5.09
N TYR A 80 18.48 -14.89 5.71
CA TYR A 80 17.87 -15.97 6.49
C TYR A 80 16.64 -16.47 5.75
N TRP A 81 16.49 -17.78 5.66
CA TRP A 81 15.26 -18.41 5.15
C TRP A 81 14.05 -17.91 5.96
N ASP A 82 12.91 -17.79 5.29
CA ASP A 82 11.63 -17.34 5.85
C ASP A 82 11.56 -15.88 6.33
N ASP A 83 12.68 -15.15 6.28
CA ASP A 83 12.70 -13.71 6.56
C ASP A 83 12.26 -12.89 5.34
N TYR A 84 11.53 -11.81 5.63
CA TYR A 84 10.99 -10.91 4.63
C TYR A 84 11.93 -9.74 4.35
N TYR A 85 12.33 -9.62 3.09
CA TYR A 85 13.17 -8.55 2.57
C TYR A 85 12.36 -7.59 1.72
N ARG A 86 12.58 -6.27 1.90
CA ARG A 86 11.85 -5.25 1.14
C ARG A 86 12.27 -5.31 -0.33
N ILE A 87 11.29 -5.38 -1.21
CA ILE A 87 11.48 -5.42 -2.67
C ILE A 87 10.61 -4.37 -3.35
N HIS A 88 11.04 -3.87 -4.50
CA HIS A 88 10.23 -2.97 -5.32
C HIS A 88 9.36 -3.76 -6.30
N PRO A 89 8.22 -3.22 -6.75
CA PRO A 89 7.46 -3.81 -7.85
C PRO A 89 8.33 -3.92 -9.11
N GLY A 90 8.19 -4.99 -9.87
CA GLY A 90 9.03 -5.24 -11.05
C GLY A 90 9.19 -6.72 -11.38
N ILE A 91 10.05 -6.97 -12.38
CA ILE A 91 10.38 -8.31 -12.89
C ILE A 91 11.79 -8.66 -12.40
N TYR A 92 11.94 -9.88 -11.88
CA TYR A 92 13.16 -10.41 -11.32
C TYR A 92 13.36 -11.85 -11.77
N THR A 93 14.61 -12.31 -11.71
CA THR A 93 14.98 -13.70 -11.97
C THR A 93 15.72 -14.23 -10.76
N LEU A 94 15.43 -15.46 -10.34
CA LEU A 94 16.12 -16.16 -9.27
C LEU A 94 16.59 -17.51 -9.81
N TYR A 95 17.76 -17.96 -9.38
CA TYR A 95 18.28 -19.28 -9.69
C TYR A 95 18.59 -20.03 -8.40
N TYR A 96 18.29 -21.32 -8.35
CA TYR A 96 18.73 -22.19 -7.25
C TYR A 96 19.01 -23.61 -7.73
N ASP A 97 19.95 -24.27 -7.06
CA ASP A 97 20.30 -25.68 -7.31
C ASP A 97 20.68 -26.42 -6.03
N GLY A 98 20.62 -27.74 -6.10
CA GLY A 98 21.02 -28.62 -5.00
C GLY A 98 20.99 -30.10 -5.34
N PHE A 99 21.02 -30.93 -4.31
CA PHE A 99 20.83 -32.37 -4.42
C PHE A 99 19.79 -32.83 -3.40
N VAL A 100 18.98 -33.81 -3.75
CA VAL A 100 18.01 -34.41 -2.81
C VAL A 100 18.12 -35.93 -2.82
N ASN A 101 18.08 -36.53 -1.61
CA ASN A 101 18.01 -37.98 -1.48
C ASN A 101 16.55 -38.43 -1.64
N THR A 102 16.19 -38.89 -2.83
CA THR A 102 14.93 -39.57 -3.03
C THR A 102 15.06 -41.01 -2.53
N ARG A 103 13.96 -41.66 -2.12
CA ARG A 103 13.98 -43.09 -1.74
C ARG A 103 14.57 -44.01 -2.83
N THR A 104 14.64 -43.53 -4.07
CA THR A 104 15.19 -44.21 -5.24
C THR A 104 16.65 -43.84 -5.57
N GLY A 105 17.24 -42.85 -4.88
CA GLY A 105 18.61 -42.39 -5.10
C GLY A 105 18.78 -40.87 -4.99
N TRP A 106 20.02 -40.40 -5.10
CA TRP A 106 20.34 -38.98 -5.16
C TRP A 106 19.95 -38.40 -6.52
N VAL A 107 19.28 -37.25 -6.51
CA VAL A 107 18.83 -36.53 -7.69
C VAL A 107 19.30 -35.09 -7.60
N ASP A 108 19.98 -34.61 -8.64
CA ASP A 108 20.29 -33.20 -8.81
C ASP A 108 19.05 -32.42 -9.27
N TYR A 109 18.88 -31.21 -8.77
CA TYR A 109 17.85 -30.28 -9.23
C TYR A 109 18.43 -28.89 -9.41
N ALA A 110 17.90 -28.17 -10.40
CA ALA A 110 18.19 -26.77 -10.63
C ALA A 110 17.01 -26.09 -11.32
N TRP A 111 16.74 -24.85 -10.91
CA TRP A 111 15.59 -24.08 -11.34
C TRP A 111 15.99 -22.63 -11.60
N GLU A 112 15.49 -22.08 -12.70
CA GLU A 112 15.38 -20.64 -12.93
C GLU A 112 13.94 -20.22 -12.66
N VAL A 113 13.77 -19.09 -11.98
CA VAL A 113 12.48 -18.57 -11.54
C VAL A 113 12.36 -17.14 -12.01
N ASP A 114 11.52 -16.90 -13.02
CA ASP A 114 11.16 -15.56 -13.44
C ASP A 114 9.90 -15.15 -12.68
N TYR A 115 9.97 -14.08 -11.89
CA TYR A 115 8.84 -13.60 -11.09
C TYR A 115 8.58 -12.10 -11.27
N GLU A 116 7.30 -11.75 -11.27
CA GLU A 116 6.82 -10.38 -11.45
C GLU A 116 5.94 -10.01 -10.25
N ILE A 117 6.23 -8.86 -9.63
CA ILE A 117 5.54 -8.36 -8.43
C ILE A 117 4.75 -7.09 -8.78
N TRP A 118 3.46 -7.12 -8.43
CA TRP A 118 2.52 -6.00 -8.50
C TRP A 118 2.01 -5.65 -7.10
N ILE A 119 1.93 -4.36 -6.78
CA ILE A 119 1.52 -3.87 -5.47
C ILE A 119 0.23 -3.06 -5.53
N ASN A 120 -0.34 -2.82 -4.35
CA ASN A 120 -1.40 -1.86 -4.17
C ASN A 120 -0.84 -0.43 -4.08
N TYR A 121 -1.41 0.47 -4.88
CA TYR A 121 -1.12 1.90 -4.80
C TYR A 121 -1.97 2.56 -3.71
N GLY A 122 -1.50 3.68 -3.16
CA GLY A 122 -2.31 4.51 -2.29
C GLY A 122 -3.47 5.13 -3.07
N GLU A 123 -4.56 5.44 -2.37
CA GLU A 123 -5.67 6.16 -2.99
C GLU A 123 -5.32 7.65 -3.17
N PRO A 124 -5.81 8.30 -4.23
CA PRO A 124 -5.68 9.74 -4.36
C PRO A 124 -6.52 10.47 -3.29
N GLY A 125 -5.95 11.52 -2.73
CA GLY A 125 -6.67 12.45 -1.86
C GLY A 125 -7.67 13.30 -2.65
N SER A 126 -8.73 13.75 -1.98
CA SER A 126 -9.71 14.65 -2.58
C SER A 126 -10.21 15.70 -1.59
N GLN A 127 -11.18 16.52 -2.02
CA GLN A 127 -11.75 17.55 -1.16
C GLN A 127 -12.41 16.90 0.07
N TYR A 128 -11.93 17.24 1.27
CA TYR A 128 -12.36 16.65 2.54
C TYR A 128 -12.01 15.16 2.76
N TYR A 129 -11.07 14.61 1.99
CA TYR A 129 -10.67 13.20 2.09
C TYR A 129 -9.17 13.02 1.89
N ASP A 130 -8.48 12.49 2.90
CA ASP A 130 -7.13 11.95 2.73
C ASP A 130 -7.23 10.55 2.12
N GLY A 131 -6.46 10.29 1.07
CA GLY A 131 -6.36 8.99 0.46
C GLY A 131 -5.85 7.94 1.44
N MET A 132 -6.40 6.74 1.36
CA MET A 132 -5.95 5.61 2.17
C MET A 132 -4.60 5.07 1.66
N ASP A 133 -3.70 4.77 2.59
CA ASP A 133 -2.45 4.08 2.26
C ASP A 133 -2.74 2.68 1.69
N GLY A 134 -1.95 2.30 0.68
CA GLY A 134 -1.94 0.94 0.13
C GLY A 134 -1.43 -0.06 1.16
N MET A 135 -1.99 -1.28 1.13
CA MET A 135 -1.60 -2.34 2.05
C MET A 135 -0.22 -2.91 1.69
N ASP A 136 0.59 -3.20 2.72
CA ASP A 136 1.85 -3.92 2.57
C ASP A 136 1.62 -5.37 2.12
N ASN A 137 2.45 -5.84 1.18
CA ASN A 137 2.31 -7.10 0.48
C ASN A 137 3.48 -8.03 0.81
N TYR A 138 3.19 -9.31 1.05
CA TYR A 138 4.17 -10.29 1.53
C TYR A 138 4.13 -11.52 0.62
N PHE A 139 5.23 -11.74 -0.11
CA PHE A 139 5.39 -12.81 -1.08
C PHE A 139 6.39 -13.85 -0.60
N VAL A 140 6.19 -15.10 -1.01
CA VAL A 140 7.10 -16.23 -0.70
C VAL A 140 7.43 -16.95 -2.00
N LEU A 141 8.71 -17.15 -2.27
CA LEU A 141 9.19 -18.06 -3.31
C LEU A 141 9.70 -19.35 -2.65
N GLU A 142 9.19 -20.47 -3.12
CA GLU A 142 9.53 -21.81 -2.62
C GLU A 142 10.63 -22.42 -3.48
N CYS A 143 11.79 -22.69 -2.87
CA CYS A 143 12.98 -23.19 -3.53
C CYS A 143 13.13 -24.72 -3.37
N ASN A 144 12.07 -25.47 -3.67
CA ASN A 144 12.01 -26.92 -3.46
C ASN A 144 12.56 -27.73 -4.65
N PRO A 145 13.12 -28.93 -4.43
CA PRO A 145 13.70 -29.77 -5.48
C PRO A 145 12.75 -30.09 -6.64
N PHE A 146 11.46 -30.24 -6.33
CA PHE A 146 10.42 -30.62 -7.28
C PHE A 146 9.68 -29.41 -7.85
N GLY A 147 10.25 -28.20 -7.72
CA GLY A 147 9.58 -26.93 -8.02
C GLY A 147 8.65 -26.52 -6.86
N PRO A 148 7.78 -25.51 -7.03
CA PRO A 148 6.95 -25.03 -5.94
C PRO A 148 6.02 -26.14 -5.45
N ASP A 149 6.20 -26.51 -4.18
CA ASP A 149 5.24 -27.26 -3.38
C ASP A 149 4.93 -26.37 -2.17
N ILE A 150 3.64 -26.20 -1.90
CA ILE A 150 3.17 -25.14 -1.01
C ILE A 150 3.30 -25.60 0.44
N PHE A 151 4.11 -24.89 1.22
CA PHE A 151 3.98 -24.87 2.67
C PHE A 151 3.76 -23.42 3.15
N LEU A 152 2.51 -22.97 3.09
CA LEU A 152 2.09 -21.66 3.59
C LEU A 152 1.98 -21.70 5.11
N ASP A 153 3.11 -21.64 5.81
CA ASP A 153 3.15 -21.36 7.26
C ASP A 153 3.73 -19.97 7.60
N LEU A 154 4.05 -19.18 6.58
CA LEU A 154 4.57 -17.81 6.72
C LEU A 154 3.46 -16.75 6.68
N LYS A 155 3.82 -15.47 6.90
CA LYS A 155 2.88 -14.34 6.95
C LYS A 155 1.98 -14.23 5.72
N SER A 156 2.41 -14.76 4.57
CA SER A 156 1.59 -14.88 3.36
C SER A 156 0.27 -15.62 3.59
N LYS A 157 0.18 -16.55 4.56
CA LYS A 157 -1.07 -17.25 4.95
C LYS A 157 -2.08 -16.33 5.66
N SER A 158 -1.59 -15.28 6.34
CA SER A 158 -2.45 -14.36 7.09
C SER A 158 -3.19 -13.37 6.19
N ILE A 159 -2.68 -13.19 4.97
CA ILE A 159 -3.32 -12.42 3.92
C ILE A 159 -4.11 -13.44 3.11
N ASN A 160 -5.41 -13.22 2.95
CA ASN A 160 -6.32 -14.14 2.26
C ASN A 160 -6.08 -14.12 0.73
N SER A 161 -4.85 -14.41 0.30
CA SER A 161 -4.46 -14.46 -1.10
C SER A 161 -4.86 -15.80 -1.71
N ASN A 162 -5.39 -15.73 -2.93
CA ASN A 162 -5.64 -16.90 -3.75
C ASN A 162 -4.31 -17.33 -4.35
N TYR A 163 -3.94 -18.58 -4.09
CA TYR A 163 -2.82 -19.22 -4.74
C TYR A 163 -3.34 -20.19 -5.80
N GLU A 164 -2.89 -20.03 -7.03
CA GLU A 164 -3.26 -20.89 -8.16
C GLU A 164 -2.03 -21.37 -8.91
N ILE A 165 -1.96 -22.68 -9.15
CA ILE A 165 -1.02 -23.26 -10.13
C ILE A 165 -1.68 -23.16 -11.50
N ILE A 166 -1.26 -22.16 -12.28
CA ILE A 166 -1.81 -21.91 -13.63
C ILE A 166 -1.39 -23.01 -14.61
N SER A 167 -0.16 -23.52 -14.45
CA SER A 167 0.39 -24.55 -15.34
C SER A 167 1.42 -25.39 -14.61
N SER A 168 1.40 -26.70 -14.84
CA SER A 168 2.39 -27.63 -14.33
C SER A 168 2.72 -28.65 -15.40
N THR A 169 3.93 -28.59 -15.91
CA THR A 169 4.57 -29.62 -16.74
C THR A 169 5.81 -30.13 -16.00
N ASP A 170 6.45 -31.18 -16.54
CA ASP A 170 7.65 -31.76 -15.91
C ASP A 170 8.84 -30.77 -15.85
N ASP A 171 8.89 -29.83 -16.80
CA ASP A 171 9.99 -28.87 -16.95
C ASP A 171 9.63 -27.44 -16.55
N MET A 172 8.34 -27.15 -16.33
CA MET A 172 7.88 -25.80 -16.04
C MET A 172 6.69 -25.79 -15.08
N LYS A 173 6.72 -24.91 -14.08
CA LYS A 173 5.59 -24.63 -13.19
C LYS A 173 5.31 -23.14 -13.15
N VAL A 174 4.06 -22.75 -13.36
CA VAL A 174 3.62 -21.35 -13.29
C VAL A 174 2.66 -21.21 -12.11
N VAL A 175 3.00 -20.29 -11.22
CA VAL A 175 2.28 -20.00 -9.99
C VAL A 175 1.82 -18.56 -10.03
N LEU A 176 0.58 -18.34 -9.63
CA LEU A 176 0.02 -17.02 -9.38
C LEU A 176 -0.43 -16.94 -7.93
N THR A 177 0.10 -15.96 -7.21
CA THR A 177 -0.42 -15.54 -5.92
C THR A 177 -1.11 -14.20 -6.15
N GLU A 178 -2.42 -14.14 -6.00
CA GLU A 178 -3.18 -12.93 -6.22
C GLU A 178 -4.16 -12.63 -5.08
N SER A 179 -4.45 -11.36 -4.92
CA SER A 179 -5.46 -10.80 -4.04
C SER A 179 -6.20 -9.72 -4.82
N GLU A 180 -7.25 -9.13 -4.25
CA GLU A 180 -7.90 -7.95 -4.84
C GLU A 180 -6.90 -6.81 -5.12
N TYR A 181 -5.81 -6.75 -4.34
CA TYR A 181 -4.93 -5.58 -4.27
C TYR A 181 -3.50 -5.79 -4.73
N PHE A 182 -3.05 -7.04 -4.92
CA PHE A 182 -1.68 -7.35 -5.29
C PHE A 182 -1.59 -8.67 -6.02
N SER A 183 -0.51 -8.87 -6.76
CA SER A 183 -0.23 -10.16 -7.37
C SER A 183 1.25 -10.42 -7.53
N MET A 184 1.62 -11.69 -7.51
CA MET A 184 2.90 -12.17 -7.95
C MET A 184 2.70 -13.36 -8.87
N LYS A 185 3.29 -13.28 -10.06
CA LYS A 185 3.37 -14.41 -10.98
C LYS A 185 4.80 -14.92 -11.00
N ALA A 186 5.00 -16.19 -10.68
CA ALA A 186 6.30 -16.85 -10.71
C ALA A 186 6.29 -18.01 -11.72
N THR A 187 7.30 -18.07 -12.57
CA THR A 187 7.49 -19.11 -13.58
C THR A 187 8.79 -19.83 -13.28
N TYR A 188 8.67 -21.07 -12.80
CA TYR A 188 9.77 -21.97 -12.52
C TYR A 188 10.06 -22.78 -13.78
N ARG A 189 11.30 -22.72 -14.25
CA ARG A 189 11.82 -23.49 -15.39
C ARG A 189 12.95 -24.38 -14.89
N LYS A 190 12.83 -25.67 -15.13
CA LYS A 190 13.88 -26.64 -14.83
C LYS A 190 15.07 -26.41 -15.75
N VAL A 191 16.27 -26.42 -15.19
CA VAL A 191 17.52 -26.20 -15.93
C VAL A 191 18.59 -27.20 -15.51
N GLU A 192 19.72 -27.21 -16.20
CA GLU A 192 20.87 -28.01 -15.79
C GLU A 192 21.54 -27.38 -14.56
N LYS A 193 21.96 -28.23 -13.62
CA LYS A 193 22.71 -27.81 -12.44
C LYS A 193 24.04 -27.20 -12.85
N ARG A 194 24.42 -26.10 -12.20
CA ARG A 194 25.70 -25.44 -12.44
C ARG A 194 26.84 -26.45 -12.32
N THR A 195 27.75 -26.41 -13.29
CA THR A 195 29.02 -27.14 -13.19
C THR A 195 30.03 -26.21 -12.53
N HIS A 196 30.88 -26.73 -11.63
CA HIS A 196 31.87 -25.97 -10.84
C HIS A 196 32.86 -25.05 -11.63
N ALA A 197 32.75 -24.97 -12.96
CA ALA A 197 33.63 -24.21 -13.84
C ALA A 197 33.22 -22.73 -14.07
N GLN A 198 32.11 -22.25 -13.50
CA GLN A 198 31.66 -20.86 -13.63
C GLN A 198 31.51 -20.20 -12.26
N GLN A 199 32.61 -19.61 -11.78
CA GLN A 199 32.65 -18.59 -10.73
C GLN A 199 33.56 -17.46 -11.19
#